data_AF-A0A843GVJ7-F1
#
_entry.id   AF-A0A843GVJ7-F1
#
_cell.length_a   1.000
_cell.length_b   1.000
_cell.length_c   1.000
_cell.angle_alpha   90.00
_cell.angle_beta   90.00
_cell.angle_gamma   90.00
#
_symmetry.space_group_name_H-M   'P 1'
#
loop_
_entity.id
_entity.type
_entity.pdbx_description
1 polymer ?
#
loop_
_entity_poly.entity_id
_entity_poly.type
_entity_poly.pdbx_seq_one_letter_code
_entity_poly.pdbx_strand_id
1 'polypeptide(L)'
;MSASYKLNRHCPKCGCRISDKNKSGYCNLHRDRTGINNSFYGKHHSKESLDKIKNTCKIRTEELWKNNDYRQHVITNITGKTRSNEFKEKQRQNAIIQYQDVKQKEIRSEQMKEKWKEGKIQYSNHYSPNFSKEQISFEQDLMEALGDNAKNLKSKVTLSYKDTWIFPDLKYNNFIIEYNGDFWHANPKKYKPDDVIHHNITASEIWEHDKLRKEKLTELGYEIIEVWSGDYKENKNKILNEILEKLI
;
A
#
# COMPACT_ATOMS: atom_id res chain seq x y z
N MET A 1 23.93 -56.87 1.47
CA MET A 1 25.16 -56.23 0.95
C MET A 1 25.23 -54.82 1.50
N SER A 2 26.11 -54.57 2.47
CA SER A 2 26.33 -53.25 3.08
C SER A 2 26.93 -52.31 2.04
N ALA A 3 26.18 -51.29 1.63
CA ALA A 3 26.71 -50.23 0.78
C ALA A 3 27.79 -49.49 1.57
N SER A 4 29.06 -49.64 1.16
CA SER A 4 30.15 -48.85 1.72
C SER A 4 29.87 -47.38 1.43
N TYR A 5 29.66 -46.60 2.49
CA TYR A 5 29.57 -45.15 2.37
C TYR A 5 30.94 -44.66 1.86
N LYS A 6 30.98 -44.14 0.63
CA LYS A 6 32.17 -43.50 0.07
C LYS A 6 32.47 -42.25 0.90
N LEU A 7 33.31 -42.44 1.92
CA LEU A 7 33.92 -41.38 2.71
C LEU A 7 34.68 -40.44 1.77
N ASN A 8 34.45 -39.14 1.94
CA ASN A 8 35.24 -38.03 1.40
C ASN A 8 35.00 -37.61 -0.06
N ARG A 9 33.78 -37.15 -0.38
CA ARG A 9 33.55 -36.34 -1.58
C ARG A 9 34.04 -34.90 -1.36
N HIS A 10 34.88 -34.42 -2.27
CA HIS A 10 35.40 -33.05 -2.27
C HIS A 10 35.06 -32.34 -3.57
N CYS A 11 34.91 -31.02 -3.52
CA CYS A 11 34.72 -30.23 -4.72
C CYS A 11 36.00 -30.25 -5.57
N PRO A 12 35.94 -30.60 -6.86
CA PRO A 12 37.13 -30.72 -7.70
C PRO A 12 37.84 -29.38 -7.98
N LYS A 13 37.17 -28.23 -7.75
CA LYS A 13 37.77 -26.90 -7.95
C LYS A 13 38.50 -26.33 -6.75
N CYS A 14 38.03 -26.60 -5.53
CA CYS A 14 38.57 -25.98 -4.32
C CYS A 14 38.86 -26.95 -3.18
N GLY A 15 38.68 -28.25 -3.40
CA GLY A 15 38.99 -29.28 -2.42
C GLY A 15 38.09 -29.29 -1.18
N CYS A 16 37.12 -28.38 -1.04
CA CYS A 16 36.28 -28.37 0.16
C CYS A 16 35.33 -29.57 0.19
N ARG A 17 35.08 -30.11 1.39
CA ARG A 17 34.20 -31.25 1.59
C ARG A 17 32.77 -30.92 1.14
N ILE A 18 32.16 -31.82 0.38
CA ILE A 18 30.76 -31.69 -0.06
C ILE A 18 29.90 -32.79 0.55
N SER A 19 28.63 -32.48 0.81
CA SER A 19 27.66 -33.45 1.34
C SER A 19 27.49 -34.62 0.38
N ASP A 20 27.32 -35.83 0.91
CA ASP A 20 27.08 -37.04 0.11
C ASP A 20 25.79 -36.94 -0.72
N LYS A 21 24.80 -36.17 -0.22
CA LYS A 21 23.53 -35.88 -0.93
C LYS A 21 23.71 -34.90 -2.09
N ASN A 22 24.88 -34.26 -2.22
CA ASN A 22 25.13 -33.32 -3.29
C ASN A 22 25.29 -34.05 -4.63
N LYS A 23 24.27 -33.93 -5.50
CA LYS A 23 24.28 -34.53 -6.83
C LYS A 23 25.17 -33.79 -7.83
N SER A 24 25.43 -32.50 -7.61
CA SER A 24 26.21 -31.66 -8.54
C SER A 24 27.71 -31.98 -8.55
N GLY A 25 28.24 -32.54 -7.45
CA GLY A 25 29.68 -32.79 -7.31
C GLY A 25 30.54 -31.54 -7.07
N TYR A 26 29.94 -30.35 -7.01
CA TYR A 26 30.62 -29.09 -6.71
C TYR A 26 30.09 -28.47 -5.41
N CYS A 27 30.88 -27.62 -4.75
CA CYS A 27 30.41 -26.85 -3.60
C CYS A 27 29.46 -25.72 -4.02
N ASN A 28 28.81 -25.06 -3.07
CA ASN A 28 27.85 -23.99 -3.36
C ASN A 28 28.44 -22.80 -4.13
N LEU A 29 29.74 -22.56 -4.01
CA LEU A 29 30.45 -21.50 -4.74
C LEU A 29 30.74 -21.90 -6.19
N HIS A 30 31.07 -23.17 -6.43
CA HIS A 30 31.54 -23.67 -7.73
C HIS A 30 30.51 -24.45 -8.53
N ARG A 31 29.33 -24.73 -7.97
CA ARG A 31 28.24 -25.40 -8.68
C ARG A 31 27.72 -24.50 -9.80
N ASP A 32 27.36 -25.11 -10.91
CA ASP A 32 26.68 -24.41 -11.99
C ASP A 32 25.35 -23.81 -11.49
N ARG A 33 25.23 -22.49 -11.63
CA ARG A 33 24.06 -21.70 -11.22
C ARG A 33 23.21 -21.24 -12.41
N THR A 34 23.58 -21.61 -13.64
CA THR A 34 22.75 -21.35 -14.81
C THR A 34 21.37 -21.96 -14.62
N GLY A 35 21.27 -23.07 -13.88
CA GLY A 35 20.02 -23.78 -13.68
C GLY A 35 19.75 -24.78 -14.79
N ILE A 36 20.66 -24.98 -15.76
CA ILE A 36 20.49 -25.90 -16.89
C ILE A 36 20.16 -27.34 -16.48
N ASN A 37 20.60 -27.74 -15.28
CA ASN A 37 20.31 -29.04 -14.69
C ASN A 37 18.93 -29.12 -13.99
N ASN A 38 18.16 -28.02 -13.96
CA ASN A 38 16.79 -27.99 -13.47
C ASN A 38 15.87 -28.45 -14.60
N SER A 39 14.98 -29.43 -14.34
CA SER A 39 14.00 -29.94 -15.31
C SER A 39 13.03 -28.87 -15.85
N PHE A 40 12.96 -27.71 -15.19
CA PHE A 40 12.16 -26.55 -15.57
C PHE A 40 12.96 -25.45 -16.27
N TYR A 41 14.27 -25.62 -16.46
CA TYR A 41 15.10 -24.61 -17.13
C TYR A 41 14.67 -24.38 -18.58
N GLY A 42 14.52 -23.11 -18.95
CA GLY A 42 14.04 -22.70 -20.28
C GLY A 42 12.57 -22.98 -20.57
N LYS A 43 11.81 -23.54 -19.61
CA LYS A 43 10.36 -23.78 -19.77
C LYS A 43 9.59 -22.59 -19.23
N HIS A 44 8.76 -22.00 -20.07
CA HIS A 44 7.81 -20.95 -19.68
C HIS A 44 6.38 -21.47 -19.81
N HIS A 45 5.54 -21.17 -18.82
CA HIS A 45 4.11 -21.45 -18.93
C HIS A 45 3.48 -20.51 -19.95
N SER A 46 2.55 -21.01 -20.75
CA SER A 46 1.66 -20.15 -21.54
C SER A 46 0.76 -19.35 -20.60
N LYS A 47 0.24 -18.21 -21.09
CA LYS A 47 -0.72 -17.38 -20.32
C LYS A 47 -1.92 -18.19 -19.85
N GLU A 48 -2.48 -19.03 -20.73
CA GLU A 48 -3.59 -19.92 -20.41
C GLU A 48 -3.22 -20.94 -19.32
N SER A 49 -2.01 -21.51 -19.35
CA SER A 49 -1.53 -22.41 -18.30
C SER A 49 -1.40 -21.69 -16.96
N LEU A 50 -0.90 -20.46 -16.94
CA LEU A 50 -0.80 -19.64 -15.73
C LEU A 50 -2.18 -19.35 -15.15
N ASP A 51 -3.16 -19.00 -15.99
CA ASP A 51 -4.52 -18.70 -15.53
C ASP A 51 -5.22 -19.95 -14.98
N LYS A 52 -5.02 -21.12 -15.60
CA LYS A 52 -5.47 -22.41 -15.05
C LYS A 52 -4.84 -22.70 -13.69
N ILE A 53 -3.53 -22.53 -13.55
CA ILE A 53 -2.83 -22.74 -12.28
C ILE A 53 -3.38 -21.80 -11.20
N LYS A 54 -3.56 -20.51 -11.51
CA LYS A 54 -4.12 -19.51 -10.59
C LYS A 54 -5.52 -19.90 -10.12
N ASN A 55 -6.41 -20.26 -11.05
CA ASN A 55 -7.78 -20.64 -10.70
C ASN A 55 -7.82 -21.92 -9.86
N THR A 56 -7.05 -22.95 -10.22
CA THR A 56 -6.96 -24.19 -9.45
C THR A 56 -6.40 -23.93 -8.05
N CYS A 57 -5.35 -23.11 -7.94
CA CYS A 57 -4.80 -22.72 -6.64
C CYS A 57 -5.82 -21.94 -5.79
N LYS A 58 -6.58 -21.02 -6.40
CA LYS A 58 -7.63 -20.25 -5.72
C LYS A 58 -8.70 -21.19 -5.15
N ILE A 59 -9.29 -22.05 -5.98
CA ILE A 59 -10.34 -22.99 -5.58
C ILE A 59 -9.85 -23.92 -4.46
N ARG A 60 -8.67 -24.54 -4.65
CA ARG A 60 -8.08 -25.44 -3.65
C ARG A 60 -7.80 -24.72 -2.33
N THR A 61 -7.36 -23.46 -2.39
CA THR A 61 -7.13 -22.66 -1.19
C THR A 61 -8.46 -22.40 -0.48
N GLU A 62 -9.50 -21.96 -1.19
CA GLU A 62 -10.85 -21.75 -0.63
C GLU A 62 -11.40 -23.02 0.04
N GLU A 63 -11.22 -24.19 -0.58
CA GLU A 63 -11.61 -25.48 -0.01
C GLU A 63 -10.83 -25.83 1.26
N LEU A 64 -9.50 -25.65 1.25
CA LEU A 64 -8.66 -25.88 2.43
C LEU A 64 -9.09 -25.00 3.61
N TRP A 65 -9.44 -23.74 3.36
CA TRP A 65 -9.90 -22.82 4.41
C TRP A 65 -11.30 -23.13 4.98
N LYS A 66 -12.10 -23.95 4.29
CA LYS A 66 -13.36 -24.49 4.85
C LYS A 66 -13.09 -25.60 5.88
N ASN A 67 -11.94 -26.28 5.79
CA ASN A 67 -11.56 -27.30 6.76
C ASN A 67 -11.06 -26.64 8.06
N ASN A 68 -11.76 -26.90 9.17
CA ASN A 68 -11.45 -26.33 10.48
C ASN A 68 -10.09 -26.77 11.02
N ASP A 69 -9.67 -28.02 10.81
CA ASP A 69 -8.39 -28.52 11.30
C ASP A 69 -7.23 -27.85 10.56
N TYR A 70 -7.36 -27.67 9.25
CA TYR A 70 -6.40 -26.91 8.46
C TYR A 70 -6.33 -25.45 8.92
N ARG A 71 -7.49 -24.81 9.12
CA ARG A 71 -7.58 -23.44 9.62
C ARG A 71 -6.90 -23.29 10.99
N GLN A 72 -7.15 -24.21 11.91
CA GLN A 72 -6.53 -24.20 13.24
C GLN A 72 -5.03 -24.47 13.15
N HIS A 73 -4.58 -25.40 12.30
CA HIS A 73 -3.16 -25.64 12.09
C HIS A 73 -2.43 -24.41 11.56
N VAL A 74 -3.01 -23.70 10.57
CA VAL A 74 -2.44 -22.46 10.04
C VAL A 74 -2.39 -21.40 11.13
N ILE A 75 -3.50 -21.17 11.83
CA ILE A 75 -3.61 -20.18 12.91
C ILE A 75 -2.60 -20.47 14.02
N THR A 76 -2.40 -21.72 14.43
CA THR A 76 -1.55 -22.04 15.58
C THR A 76 -0.08 -22.20 15.22
N ASN A 77 0.24 -22.85 14.09
CA ASN A 77 1.61 -23.26 13.78
C ASN A 77 2.34 -22.37 12.76
N ILE A 78 1.58 -21.72 11.85
CA ILE A 78 2.15 -20.97 10.71
C ILE A 78 2.03 -19.47 10.94
N THR A 79 0.81 -18.96 11.13
CA THR A 79 0.55 -17.53 11.34
C THR A 79 0.58 -17.14 12.82
N GLY A 80 0.33 -18.08 13.73
CA GLY A 80 0.34 -17.86 15.18
C GLY A 80 1.59 -18.30 15.91
N LYS A 81 2.77 -18.25 15.26
CA LYS A 81 3.99 -17.95 16.03
C LYS A 81 3.88 -16.51 16.54
N THR A 82 2.98 -16.30 17.50
CA THR A 82 2.89 -15.07 18.26
C THR A 82 4.28 -14.82 18.79
N ARG A 83 4.92 -13.76 18.28
CA ARG A 83 6.20 -13.29 18.80
C ARG A 83 6.08 -13.25 20.33
N SER A 84 7.09 -13.77 21.03
CA SER A 84 7.07 -13.78 22.49
C SER A 84 6.79 -12.36 22.99
N ASN A 85 6.09 -12.23 24.11
CA ASN A 85 5.81 -10.91 24.69
C ASN A 85 7.11 -10.14 24.95
N GLU A 86 8.18 -10.85 25.34
CA GLU A 86 9.53 -10.30 25.45
C GLU A 86 10.05 -9.71 24.13
N PHE A 87 9.90 -10.43 23.00
CA PHE A 87 10.30 -9.91 21.70
C PHE A 87 9.47 -8.70 21.27
N LYS A 88 8.15 -8.72 21.52
CA LYS A 88 7.26 -7.58 21.24
C LYS A 88 7.67 -6.36 22.06
N GLU A 89 7.94 -6.55 23.35
CA GLU A 89 8.39 -5.48 24.26
C GLU A 89 9.74 -4.92 23.83
N LYS A 90 10.71 -5.79 23.53
CA LYS A 90 12.02 -5.38 23.02
C LYS A 90 11.92 -4.55 21.73
N GLN A 91 11.06 -4.97 20.80
CA GLN A 91 10.80 -4.19 19.57
C GLN A 91 10.17 -2.83 19.87
N ARG A 92 9.21 -2.77 20.81
CA ARG A 92 8.61 -1.50 21.24
C ARG A 92 9.65 -0.55 21.83
N GLN A 93 10.48 -1.04 22.75
CA GLN A 93 11.55 -0.25 23.37
C GLN A 93 12.57 0.23 22.34
N ASN A 94 12.99 -0.65 21.44
CA ASN A 94 13.90 -0.26 20.35
C ASN A 94 13.31 0.84 19.47
N ALA A 95 12.02 0.77 19.14
CA ALA A 95 11.35 1.83 18.39
C ALA A 95 11.36 3.15 19.16
N ILE A 96 10.97 3.14 20.44
CA ILE A 96 10.99 4.34 21.30
C ILE A 96 12.38 4.98 21.32
N ILE A 97 13.43 4.19 21.56
CA ILE A 97 14.83 4.65 21.56
C ILE A 97 15.19 5.26 20.20
N GLN A 98 14.80 4.62 19.10
CA GLN A 98 15.07 5.11 17.75
C GLN A 98 14.32 6.41 17.40
N TYR A 99 13.17 6.66 18.02
CA TYR A 99 12.42 7.92 17.88
C TYR A 99 12.97 9.04 18.79
N GLN A 100 13.61 8.69 19.90
CA GLN A 100 14.26 9.63 20.82
C GLN A 100 15.67 10.04 20.37
N ASP A 101 16.30 9.28 19.48
CA ASP A 101 17.61 9.63 18.90
C ASP A 101 17.52 10.95 18.10
N VAL A 102 18.09 12.01 18.69
CA VAL A 102 18.10 13.37 18.13
C VAL A 102 18.80 13.42 16.78
N LYS A 103 19.92 12.71 16.62
CA LYS A 103 20.68 12.68 15.37
C LYS A 103 19.88 12.03 14.26
N GLN A 104 19.17 10.94 14.56
CA GLN A 104 18.26 10.31 13.59
C GLN A 104 17.07 11.21 13.24
N LYS A 105 16.54 11.96 14.21
CA LYS A 105 15.46 12.93 13.98
C LYS A 105 15.90 14.06 13.03
N GLU A 106 17.12 14.59 13.23
CA GLU A 106 17.72 15.61 12.37
C GLU A 106 17.92 15.09 10.95
N ILE A 107 18.57 13.93 10.79
CA ILE A 107 18.79 13.30 9.48
C ILE A 107 17.47 13.09 8.73
N ARG A 108 16.43 12.59 9.41
CA ARG A 108 15.10 12.41 8.81
C ARG A 108 14.47 13.74 8.39
N SER A 109 14.63 14.79 9.21
CA SER A 109 14.12 16.13 8.89
C SER A 109 14.83 16.74 7.68
N GLU A 110 16.14 16.63 7.61
CA GLU A 110 16.95 17.13 6.48
C GLU A 110 16.59 16.40 5.18
N GLN A 111 16.53 15.07 5.20
CA GLN A 111 16.13 14.27 4.04
C GLN A 111 14.69 14.59 3.58
N MET A 112 13.78 14.85 4.52
CA MET A 112 12.42 15.28 4.19
C MET A 112 12.42 16.66 3.51
N LYS A 113 13.13 17.64 4.08
CA LYS A 113 13.26 19.00 3.49
C LYS A 113 13.93 18.97 2.11
N GLU A 114 14.94 18.13 1.93
CA GLU A 114 15.61 17.95 0.64
C GLU A 114 14.64 17.37 -0.41
N LYS A 115 13.92 16.30 -0.07
CA LYS A 115 12.86 15.75 -0.95
C LYS A 115 11.77 16.77 -1.27
N TRP A 116 11.42 17.61 -0.30
CA TRP A 116 10.48 18.71 -0.51
C TRP A 116 11.03 19.75 -1.48
N LYS A 117 12.33 20.09 -1.43
CA LYS A 117 12.92 21.01 -2.42
C LYS A 117 12.97 20.39 -3.81
N GLU A 118 13.27 19.10 -3.91
CA GLU A 118 13.39 18.41 -5.19
C GLU A 118 12.05 17.99 -5.83
N GLY A 119 10.93 18.15 -5.11
CA GLY A 119 9.61 17.67 -5.56
C GLY A 119 9.51 16.14 -5.68
N LYS A 120 10.49 15.39 -5.14
CA LYS A 120 10.53 13.92 -5.17
C LYS A 120 9.91 13.33 -3.90
N ILE A 121 8.66 13.69 -3.61
CA ILE A 121 7.89 12.99 -2.59
C ILE A 121 7.47 11.65 -3.20
N GLN A 122 8.29 10.62 -2.98
CA GLN A 122 7.85 9.26 -3.25
C GLN A 122 6.76 8.92 -2.24
N TYR A 123 5.59 8.50 -2.73
CA TYR A 123 4.68 7.70 -1.91
C TYR A 123 5.50 6.51 -1.39
N SER A 124 5.87 6.55 -0.10
CA SER A 124 6.67 5.50 0.53
C SER A 124 5.97 4.14 0.48
N ASN A 125 4.69 4.11 0.11
CA ASN A 125 3.93 2.90 -0.06
C ASN A 125 3.01 2.99 -1.29
N HIS A 126 3.51 2.54 -2.46
CA HIS A 126 2.66 2.28 -3.63
C HIS A 126 1.53 1.26 -3.33
N TYR A 127 1.66 0.52 -2.22
CA TYR A 127 0.76 -0.54 -1.78
C TYR A 127 -0.26 -0.14 -0.70
N SER A 128 -0.20 1.10 -0.18
CA SER A 128 -1.13 1.58 0.85
C SER A 128 -1.39 3.07 0.67
N PRO A 129 -2.10 3.48 -0.39
CA PRO A 129 -2.63 4.83 -0.41
C PRO A 129 -3.63 4.97 0.74
N ASN A 130 -3.64 6.12 1.41
CA ASN A 130 -4.60 6.47 2.47
C ASN A 130 -5.99 6.78 1.88
N PHE A 131 -6.45 6.02 0.89
CA PHE A 131 -7.76 6.19 0.29
C PHE A 131 -8.73 5.17 0.89
N SER A 132 -9.93 5.64 1.21
CA SER A 132 -11.00 4.73 1.62
C SER A 132 -11.45 3.90 0.41
N LYS A 133 -12.00 2.69 0.67
CA LYS A 133 -12.63 1.89 -0.39
C LYS A 133 -13.75 2.68 -1.11
N GLU A 134 -14.37 3.59 -0.39
CA GLU A 134 -15.45 4.45 -0.89
C GLU A 134 -14.93 5.49 -1.87
N GLN A 135 -13.82 6.15 -1.53
CA GLN A 135 -13.13 7.07 -2.44
C GLN A 135 -12.65 6.37 -3.72
N ILE A 136 -12.13 5.14 -3.61
CA ILE A 136 -11.73 4.35 -4.78
C ILE A 136 -12.95 4.04 -5.67
N SER A 137 -14.07 3.66 -5.06
CA SER A 137 -15.32 3.44 -5.81
C SER A 137 -15.81 4.73 -6.46
N PHE A 138 -15.74 5.86 -5.76
CA PHE A 138 -16.12 7.17 -6.30
C PHE A 138 -15.23 7.58 -7.47
N GLU A 139 -13.91 7.40 -7.37
CA GLU A 139 -12.96 7.66 -8.45
C GLU A 139 -13.31 6.83 -9.69
N GLN A 140 -13.62 5.53 -9.51
CA GLN A 140 -14.01 4.66 -10.62
C GLN A 140 -15.34 5.08 -11.25
N ASP A 141 -16.36 5.37 -10.43
CA ASP A 141 -17.68 5.78 -10.88
C ASP A 141 -17.58 7.14 -11.64
N LEU A 142 -16.71 8.06 -11.20
CA LEU A 142 -16.44 9.33 -11.89
C LEU A 142 -15.65 9.16 -13.19
N MET A 143 -14.66 8.25 -13.21
CA MET A 143 -13.92 7.92 -14.45
C MET A 143 -14.86 7.38 -15.53
N GLU A 144 -15.78 6.49 -15.15
CA GLU A 144 -16.79 5.94 -16.07
C GLU A 144 -17.70 7.05 -16.61
N ALA A 145 -18.17 7.94 -15.72
CA ALA A 145 -19.04 9.05 -16.10
C ALA A 145 -18.35 10.08 -17.03
N LEU A 146 -17.04 10.29 -16.87
CA LEU A 146 -16.25 11.20 -17.72
C LEU A 146 -15.89 10.61 -19.10
N GLY A 147 -15.93 9.29 -19.26
CA GLY A 147 -15.54 8.61 -20.51
C GLY A 147 -14.14 9.03 -21.00
N ASP A 148 -14.03 9.49 -22.25
CA ASP A 148 -12.76 9.91 -22.85
C ASP A 148 -12.09 11.10 -22.13
N ASN A 149 -12.89 11.91 -21.42
CA ASN A 149 -12.37 13.03 -20.63
C ASN A 149 -11.69 12.58 -19.34
N ALA A 150 -11.84 11.32 -18.92
CA ALA A 150 -11.21 10.77 -17.72
C ALA A 150 -9.67 10.82 -17.77
N LYS A 151 -9.06 10.93 -18.95
CA LYS A 151 -7.59 11.12 -19.10
C LYS A 151 -7.03 12.35 -18.36
N ASN A 152 -7.89 13.34 -18.11
CA ASN A 152 -7.53 14.56 -17.37
C ASN A 152 -7.71 14.41 -15.85
N LEU A 153 -8.40 13.36 -15.40
CA LEU A 153 -8.55 13.03 -13.99
C LEU A 153 -7.27 12.34 -13.50
N LYS A 154 -6.64 12.93 -12.48
CA LYS A 154 -5.43 12.42 -11.86
C LYS A 154 -5.67 12.25 -10.36
N SER A 155 -5.54 11.02 -9.87
CA SER A 155 -5.40 10.74 -8.44
C SER A 155 -3.92 10.82 -8.02
N LYS A 156 -3.69 10.88 -6.71
CA LYS A 156 -2.33 10.90 -6.12
C LYS A 156 -1.47 12.08 -6.57
N VAL A 157 -2.10 13.20 -6.91
CA VAL A 157 -1.39 14.41 -7.29
C VAL A 157 -0.78 15.05 -6.05
N THR A 158 0.34 15.76 -6.24
CA THR A 158 1.00 16.52 -5.19
C THR A 158 1.19 17.93 -5.69
N LEU A 159 0.71 18.91 -4.93
CA LEU A 159 0.77 20.32 -5.25
C LEU A 159 1.70 21.00 -4.26
N SER A 160 2.69 21.74 -4.74
CA SER A 160 3.51 22.58 -3.88
C SER A 160 2.77 23.88 -3.59
N TYR A 161 2.79 24.30 -2.33
CA TYR A 161 2.28 25.58 -1.88
C TYR A 161 3.28 26.19 -0.89
N LYS A 162 4.00 27.22 -1.33
CA LYS A 162 5.12 27.83 -0.57
C LYS A 162 6.10 26.74 -0.12
N ASP A 163 6.39 26.63 1.18
CA ASP A 163 7.26 25.61 1.77
C ASP A 163 6.53 24.33 2.19
N THR A 164 5.29 24.14 1.72
CA THR A 164 4.43 23.01 2.09
C THR A 164 3.89 22.27 0.86
N TRP A 165 3.36 21.08 1.10
CA TRP A 165 2.78 20.24 0.06
C TRP A 165 1.34 19.88 0.41
N ILE A 166 0.49 19.91 -0.60
CA ILE A 166 -0.92 19.56 -0.50
C ILE A 166 -1.17 18.33 -1.37
N PHE A 167 -1.88 17.36 -0.82
CA PHE A 167 -2.23 16.10 -1.46
C PHE A 167 -3.74 16.07 -1.66
N PRO A 168 -4.26 16.65 -2.75
CA PRO A 168 -5.67 16.56 -3.07
C PRO A 168 -6.08 15.11 -3.38
N ASP A 169 -7.35 14.78 -3.14
CA ASP A 169 -7.89 13.46 -3.48
C ASP A 169 -7.85 13.22 -5.00
N LEU A 170 -8.48 14.09 -5.77
CA LEU A 170 -8.51 14.05 -7.23
C LEU A 170 -8.26 15.45 -7.82
N LYS A 171 -7.57 15.48 -8.96
CA LYS A 171 -7.37 16.69 -9.77
C LYS A 171 -7.92 16.47 -11.16
N TYR A 172 -8.76 17.38 -11.63
CA TYR A 172 -9.27 17.40 -13.00
C TYR A 172 -9.07 18.79 -13.60
N ASN A 173 -8.16 18.96 -14.57
CA ASN A 173 -7.82 20.28 -15.12
C ASN A 173 -7.49 21.32 -14.01
N ASN A 174 -8.32 22.36 -13.88
CA ASN A 174 -8.22 23.42 -12.88
C ASN A 174 -9.14 23.17 -11.66
N PHE A 175 -9.75 22.00 -11.57
CA PHE A 175 -10.57 21.57 -10.45
C PHE A 175 -9.82 20.62 -9.54
N ILE A 176 -10.05 20.77 -8.25
CA ILE A 176 -9.71 19.81 -7.20
C ILE A 176 -11.01 19.26 -6.64
N ILE A 177 -11.13 17.94 -6.62
CA ILE A 177 -12.30 17.25 -6.09
C ILE A 177 -11.87 16.57 -4.79
N GLU A 178 -12.40 17.03 -3.66
CA GLU A 178 -12.13 16.48 -2.33
C GLU A 178 -13.30 15.57 -1.91
N TYR A 179 -13.00 14.32 -1.56
CA TYR A 179 -13.97 13.32 -1.14
C TYR A 179 -13.98 13.24 0.40
N ASN A 180 -14.85 14.04 1.01
CA ASN A 180 -14.91 14.19 2.46
C ASN A 180 -15.68 13.02 3.10
N GLY A 181 -14.96 12.18 3.84
CA GLY A 181 -15.57 11.19 4.72
C GLY A 181 -16.33 11.86 5.88
N ASP A 182 -17.59 11.47 6.12
CA ASP A 182 -18.46 12.21 7.04
C ASP A 182 -17.93 12.27 8.48
N PHE A 183 -17.30 11.19 8.93
CA PHE A 183 -16.68 11.11 10.26
C PHE A 183 -15.37 11.89 10.32
N TRP A 184 -14.51 11.79 9.31
CA TRP A 184 -13.17 12.40 9.33
C TRP A 184 -13.19 13.91 9.13
N HIS A 185 -14.11 14.41 8.30
CA HIS A 185 -14.30 15.84 8.05
C HIS A 185 -15.46 16.44 8.84
N ALA A 186 -16.02 15.68 9.79
CA ALA A 186 -17.11 16.10 10.66
C ALA A 186 -18.26 16.77 9.88
N ASN A 187 -18.92 16.03 8.99
CA ASN A 187 -19.99 16.56 8.11
C ASN A 187 -20.96 17.49 8.89
N PRO A 188 -21.09 18.77 8.51
CA PRO A 188 -21.94 19.74 9.22
C PRO A 188 -23.42 19.35 9.29
N LYS A 189 -23.91 18.47 8.41
CA LYS A 189 -25.27 17.90 8.49
C LYS A 189 -25.44 16.92 9.66
N LYS A 190 -24.33 16.38 10.18
CA LYS A 190 -24.30 15.31 11.18
C LYS A 190 -23.67 15.73 12.51
N TYR A 191 -22.76 16.70 12.49
CA TYR A 191 -22.00 17.12 13.67
C TYR A 191 -22.18 18.61 13.96
N LYS A 192 -22.18 18.94 15.25
CA LYS A 192 -22.22 20.31 15.77
C LYS A 192 -20.80 20.83 15.99
N PRO A 193 -20.59 22.17 16.02
CA PRO A 193 -19.27 22.77 16.17
C PRO A 193 -18.48 22.24 17.38
N ASP A 194 -19.17 22.02 18.51
CA ASP A 194 -18.57 21.60 19.78
C ASP A 194 -18.41 20.08 19.93
N ASP A 195 -18.88 19.30 18.95
CA ASP A 195 -18.76 17.84 19.01
C ASP A 195 -17.29 17.44 18.87
N VAL A 196 -16.80 16.64 19.81
CA VAL A 196 -15.46 16.06 19.77
C VAL A 196 -15.47 14.83 18.87
N ILE A 197 -14.64 14.84 17.84
CA ILE A 197 -14.62 13.83 16.78
C ILE A 197 -13.47 12.85 17.02
N HIS A 198 -12.40 12.93 16.23
CA HIS A 198 -11.23 12.08 16.35
C HIS A 198 -10.07 12.87 16.96
N HIS A 199 -9.13 12.16 17.58
CA HIS A 199 -7.92 12.77 18.13
C HIS A 199 -8.19 13.92 19.13
N ASN A 200 -9.35 13.92 19.80
CA ASN A 200 -9.82 14.97 20.70
C ASN A 200 -9.91 16.37 20.05
N ILE A 201 -10.18 16.43 18.75
CA ILE A 201 -10.38 17.67 17.99
C ILE A 201 -11.89 17.89 17.82
N THR A 202 -12.34 19.13 17.96
CA THR A 202 -13.74 19.52 17.74
C THR A 202 -14.07 19.61 16.24
N ALA A 203 -15.35 19.49 15.89
CA ALA A 203 -15.79 19.68 14.50
C ALA A 203 -15.44 21.09 13.99
N SER A 204 -15.54 22.11 14.85
CA SER A 204 -15.18 23.50 14.48
C SER A 204 -13.72 23.66 14.05
N GLU A 205 -12.79 23.03 14.78
CA GLU A 205 -11.36 23.05 14.45
C GLU A 205 -11.09 22.30 13.14
N ILE A 206 -11.78 21.17 12.90
CA ILE A 206 -11.69 20.42 11.63
C ILE A 206 -12.13 21.31 10.47
N TRP A 207 -13.25 22.03 10.60
CA TRP A 207 -13.75 22.92 9.55
C TRP A 207 -12.84 24.11 9.31
N GLU A 208 -12.18 24.63 10.34
CA GLU A 208 -11.18 25.69 10.18
C GLU A 208 -9.95 25.17 9.42
N HIS A 209 -9.48 23.96 9.72
CA HIS A 209 -8.40 23.32 8.95
C HIS A 209 -8.79 23.07 7.49
N ASP A 210 -10.00 22.56 7.24
CA ASP A 210 -10.51 22.33 5.89
C ASP A 210 -10.66 23.64 5.12
N LYS A 211 -11.12 24.71 5.79
CA LYS A 211 -11.21 26.05 5.20
C LYS A 211 -9.83 26.58 4.80
N LEU A 212 -8.84 26.52 5.70
CA LEU A 212 -7.47 26.94 5.41
C LEU A 212 -6.85 26.11 4.27
N ARG A 213 -7.18 24.82 4.18
CA ARG A 213 -6.75 23.96 3.07
C ARG A 213 -7.36 24.43 1.75
N LYS A 214 -8.66 24.75 1.73
CA LYS A 214 -9.35 25.26 0.54
C LYS A 214 -8.76 26.58 0.07
N GLU A 215 -8.55 27.52 0.99
CA GLU A 215 -7.94 28.81 0.67
C GLU A 215 -6.59 28.64 -0.04
N LYS A 216 -5.73 27.73 0.45
CA LYS A 216 -4.44 27.44 -0.19
C LYS A 216 -4.59 26.85 -1.60
N LEU A 217 -5.54 25.95 -1.80
CA LEU A 217 -5.81 25.37 -3.12
C LEU A 217 -6.38 26.41 -4.10
N THR A 218 -7.25 27.31 -3.61
CA THR A 218 -7.77 28.43 -4.40
C THR A 218 -6.70 29.45 -4.73
N GLU A 219 -5.77 29.75 -3.81
CA GLU A 219 -4.60 30.60 -4.09
C GLU A 219 -3.68 30.01 -5.18
N LEU A 220 -3.64 28.69 -5.34
CA LEU A 220 -2.93 28.04 -6.44
C LEU A 220 -3.69 28.10 -7.78
N GLY A 221 -4.88 28.70 -7.80
CA GLY A 221 -5.73 28.85 -8.99
C GLY A 221 -6.65 27.66 -9.26
N TYR A 222 -6.93 26.83 -8.24
CA TYR A 222 -7.86 25.72 -8.37
C TYR A 222 -9.26 26.04 -7.85
N GLU A 223 -10.28 25.59 -8.58
CA GLU A 223 -11.66 25.52 -8.11
C GLU A 223 -11.89 24.22 -7.35
N ILE A 224 -12.64 24.29 -6.24
CA ILE A 224 -12.77 23.15 -5.33
C ILE A 224 -14.20 22.63 -5.36
N ILE A 225 -14.31 21.33 -5.59
CA ILE A 225 -15.57 20.58 -5.55
C ILE A 225 -15.51 19.65 -4.35
N GLU A 226 -16.39 19.87 -3.39
CA GLU A 226 -16.49 19.01 -2.21
C GLU A 226 -17.58 17.96 -2.41
N VAL A 227 -17.24 16.72 -2.11
CA VAL A 227 -18.16 15.59 -2.19
C VAL A 227 -18.22 14.90 -0.84
N TRP A 228 -19.36 14.98 -0.16
CA TRP A 228 -19.56 14.28 1.10
C TRP A 228 -19.91 12.82 0.88
N SER A 229 -19.25 11.93 1.63
CA SER A 229 -19.49 10.49 1.56
C SER A 229 -20.95 10.10 1.82
N GLY A 230 -21.66 10.81 2.72
CA GLY A 230 -23.07 10.60 2.99
C GLY A 230 -23.95 10.92 1.78
N ASP A 231 -23.74 12.07 1.16
CA ASP A 231 -24.50 12.53 0.00
C ASP A 231 -24.26 11.61 -1.21
N TYR A 232 -23.00 11.18 -1.39
CA TYR A 232 -22.63 10.21 -2.42
C TYR A 232 -23.35 8.87 -2.27
N LYS A 233 -23.44 8.35 -1.04
CA LYS A 233 -24.13 7.08 -0.76
C LYS A 233 -25.63 7.16 -0.96
N GLU A 234 -26.22 8.31 -0.65
CA GLU A 234 -27.66 8.52 -0.79
C GLU A 234 -28.08 8.60 -2.26
N ASN A 235 -27.35 9.37 -3.08
CA ASN A 235 -27.67 9.51 -4.50
C ASN A 235 -26.44 9.72 -5.38
N LYS A 236 -25.76 8.62 -5.71
CA LYS A 236 -24.56 8.60 -6.56
C LYS A 236 -24.73 9.34 -7.88
N ASN A 237 -25.77 9.00 -8.66
CA ASN A 237 -25.95 9.52 -10.01
C ASN A 237 -26.18 11.03 -10.01
N LYS A 238 -26.94 11.53 -9.02
CA LYS A 238 -27.15 12.97 -8.86
C LYS A 238 -25.83 13.70 -8.60
N ILE A 239 -25.05 13.21 -7.65
CA ILE A 239 -23.75 13.81 -7.31
C ILE A 239 -22.78 13.77 -8.49
N LEU A 240 -22.71 12.66 -9.22
CA LEU A 240 -21.86 12.55 -10.41
C LEU A 240 -22.29 13.55 -11.49
N ASN A 241 -23.59 13.69 -11.75
CA ASN A 241 -24.09 14.67 -12.72
C ASN A 241 -23.77 16.11 -12.31
N GLU A 242 -23.98 16.49 -11.04
CA GLU A 242 -23.63 17.81 -10.52
C GLU A 242 -22.13 18.12 -10.64
N ILE A 243 -21.27 17.10 -10.51
CA ILE A 243 -19.83 17.25 -10.73
C ILE A 243 -19.56 17.44 -12.22
N LEU A 244 -20.13 16.60 -13.09
CA LEU A 244 -19.92 16.70 -14.54
C LEU A 244 -20.35 18.06 -15.10
N GLU A 245 -21.48 18.60 -14.64
CA GLU A 245 -21.97 19.95 -15.02
C GLU A 245 -20.99 21.07 -14.65
N LYS A 246 -20.15 20.87 -13.63
CA LYS A 246 -19.10 21.84 -13.25
C LYS A 246 -17.81 21.63 -14.03
N LEU A 247 -17.53 20.40 -14.44
CA LEU A 247 -16.26 20.03 -15.09
C LEU A 247 -16.26 20.25 -16.61
N ILE A 248 -17.45 20.29 -17.24
CA ILE A 248 -17.68 20.37 -18.70
C ILE A 248 -18.30 21.72 -19.03
#